data_AF-A0A971BRF9-F1
#
_entry.id   AF-A0A971BRF9-F1
#
_cell.length_a   1.000
_cell.length_b   1.000
_cell.length_c   1.000
_cell.angle_alpha   90.00
_cell.angle_beta   90.00
_cell.angle_gamma   90.00
#
_symmetry.space_group_name_H-M   'P 1'
#
loop_
_entity.id
_entity.type
_entity.pdbx_description
1 polymer ?
#
loop_
_entity_poly.entity_id
_entity_poly.type
_entity_poly.pdbx_seq_one_letter_code
_entity_poly.pdbx_strand_id
1 'polypeptide(L)'
;HGVVSSGTTARQLDKETDARFVGYFGAVGEGLLSLGTIIAVSSGIESIARWEEIYASFGGGGVPAFVEGGGNILNMGLGIPTGLSATILATMAVLFAATTMDTGVRLQRFVIAEIGERIGFKLTPLPATIIALGLTIALTFGAAPDGTGGMTIWPLFGTTNQLLAALTLSVLAVILIRKRRPSLPIILPLLFVLVMTVWALVIQLGQFMAAQNWLLLVLGSLVLVAAVWTVIESFAAINRARQEPPEAEDADGVERRPLETAGTGPTPNA
;
A
#
# COMPACT_ATOMS: atom_id res chain seq x y z
N HIS A 1 -4.73 -0.88 0.75
CA HIS A 1 -6.11 -0.37 0.57
C HIS A 1 -6.43 0.83 1.45
N GLY A 2 -6.34 0.77 2.79
CA GLY A 2 -6.71 1.90 3.67
C GLY A 2 -6.10 3.26 3.32
N VAL A 3 -4.80 3.30 3.02
CA VAL A 3 -4.09 4.53 2.58
C VAL A 3 -4.54 5.00 1.19
N VAL A 4 -4.93 4.09 0.31
CA VAL A 4 -5.35 4.41 -1.06
C VAL A 4 -6.81 4.90 -1.06
N SER A 5 -7.67 4.25 -0.28
CA SER A 5 -9.09 4.58 -0.14
C SER A 5 -9.30 5.91 0.59
N SER A 6 -8.41 6.30 1.52
CA SER A 6 -8.50 7.57 2.24
C SER A 6 -8.36 8.80 1.32
N GLY A 7 -7.59 8.67 0.24
CA GLY A 7 -7.41 9.74 -0.77
C GLY A 7 -8.44 9.72 -1.89
N THR A 8 -9.30 8.69 -1.97
CA THR A 8 -10.21 8.46 -3.09
C THR A 8 -11.65 8.34 -2.61
N THR A 9 -12.15 7.13 -2.37
CA THR A 9 -13.55 6.87 -2.00
C THR A 9 -13.93 7.58 -0.70
N ALA A 10 -13.06 7.62 0.31
CA ALA A 10 -13.37 8.28 1.58
C ALA A 10 -13.57 9.80 1.45
N ARG A 11 -13.03 10.42 0.38
CA ARG A 11 -13.25 11.85 0.09
C ARG A 11 -14.50 12.11 -0.76
N GLN A 12 -15.11 11.05 -1.29
CA GLN A 12 -16.31 11.12 -2.13
C GLN A 12 -17.59 10.78 -1.35
N LEU A 13 -17.47 10.31 -0.10
CA LEU A 13 -18.58 9.94 0.76
C LEU A 13 -18.78 11.01 1.83
N ASP A 14 -20.01 11.51 1.98
CA ASP A 14 -20.34 12.51 3.00
C ASP A 14 -20.63 11.86 4.36
N LYS A 15 -21.20 10.64 4.37
CA LYS A 15 -21.46 9.83 5.57
C LYS A 15 -21.33 8.34 5.28
N GLU A 16 -21.18 7.53 6.33
CA GLU A 16 -21.01 6.06 6.22
C GLU A 16 -22.13 5.40 5.39
N THR A 17 -23.38 5.84 5.54
CA THR A 17 -24.53 5.27 4.81
C THR A 17 -24.51 5.53 3.30
N ASP A 18 -23.70 6.49 2.85
CA ASP A 18 -23.53 6.77 1.41
C ASP A 18 -22.57 5.77 0.76
N ALA A 19 -21.80 5.04 1.57
CA ALA A 19 -20.93 3.98 1.10
C ALA A 19 -21.79 2.90 0.42
N ARG A 20 -21.67 2.81 -0.90
CA ARG A 20 -22.25 1.67 -1.62
C ARG A 20 -21.54 0.41 -1.19
N PHE A 21 -22.29 -0.69 -1.14
CA PHE A 21 -21.72 -2.00 -0.87
C PHE A 21 -20.60 -2.31 -1.88
N VAL A 22 -19.35 -2.23 -1.43
CA VAL A 22 -18.18 -2.68 -2.19
C VAL A 22 -18.10 -4.19 -1.98
N GLY A 23 -18.75 -4.92 -2.89
CA GLY A 23 -18.90 -6.36 -2.74
C GLY A 23 -17.59 -7.15 -2.80
N TYR A 24 -17.65 -8.36 -2.25
CA TYR A 24 -16.61 -9.40 -2.27
C TYR A 24 -15.99 -9.64 -3.67
N PHE A 25 -16.70 -9.30 -4.74
CA PHE A 25 -16.24 -9.44 -6.12
C PHE A 25 -14.94 -8.71 -6.45
N GLY A 26 -14.65 -7.57 -5.81
CA GLY A 26 -13.35 -6.89 -5.99
C GLY A 26 -12.19 -7.74 -5.49
N ALA A 27 -12.32 -8.28 -4.27
CA ALA A 27 -11.35 -9.21 -3.69
C ALA A 27 -11.26 -10.53 -4.47
N VAL A 28 -12.39 -11.01 -5.02
CA VAL A 28 -12.40 -12.16 -5.94
C VAL A 28 -11.64 -11.85 -7.22
N GLY A 29 -11.79 -10.65 -7.79
CA GLY A 29 -11.03 -10.23 -8.98
C GLY A 29 -9.52 -10.23 -8.75
N GLU A 30 -9.07 -9.65 -7.62
CA GLU A 30 -7.65 -9.71 -7.21
C GLU A 30 -7.19 -11.16 -6.97
N GLY A 31 -8.03 -11.98 -6.35
CA GLY A 31 -7.77 -13.40 -6.13
C GLY A 31 -7.67 -14.21 -7.42
N LEU A 32 -8.50 -13.92 -8.43
CA LEU A 32 -8.46 -14.56 -9.74
C LEU A 32 -7.18 -14.23 -10.50
N LEU A 33 -6.69 -12.98 -10.40
CA LEU A 33 -5.38 -12.61 -10.97
C LEU A 33 -4.23 -13.37 -10.30
N SER A 34 -4.29 -13.50 -8.97
CA SER A 34 -3.31 -14.29 -8.22
C SER A 34 -3.35 -15.77 -8.63
N LEU A 35 -4.54 -16.35 -8.73
CA LEU A 35 -4.73 -17.72 -9.21
C LEU A 35 -4.20 -17.92 -10.63
N GLY A 36 -4.53 -16.99 -11.54
CA GLY A 36 -4.02 -17.01 -12.92
C GLY A 36 -2.50 -16.94 -12.99
N THR A 37 -1.88 -16.12 -12.14
CA THR A 37 -0.41 -16.05 -12.00
C THR A 37 0.16 -17.39 -11.51
N ILE A 38 -0.45 -18.01 -10.51
CA ILE A 38 -0.02 -19.31 -9.99
C ILE A 38 -0.11 -20.38 -11.08
N ILE A 39 -1.22 -20.44 -11.83
CA ILE A 39 -1.40 -21.38 -12.93
C ILE A 39 -0.35 -21.12 -14.02
N ALA A 40 -0.16 -19.86 -14.43
CA ALA A 40 0.83 -19.49 -15.43
C ALA A 40 2.23 -19.98 -15.05
N VAL A 41 2.64 -19.75 -13.81
CA VAL A 41 3.98 -20.13 -13.35
C VAL A 41 4.08 -21.64 -13.08
N SER A 42 3.04 -22.29 -12.54
CA SER A 42 3.11 -23.71 -12.14
C SER A 42 2.83 -24.72 -13.25
N SER A 43 1.84 -24.46 -14.11
CA SER A 43 1.47 -25.39 -15.20
C SER A 43 1.94 -24.92 -16.57
N GLY A 44 2.34 -23.66 -16.71
CA GLY A 44 2.93 -23.15 -17.95
C GLY A 44 4.40 -23.56 -18.14
N ILE A 45 5.03 -24.11 -17.11
CA ILE A 45 6.39 -24.64 -17.16
C ILE A 45 6.30 -26.16 -17.39
N GLU A 46 6.78 -26.62 -18.55
CA GLU A 46 6.49 -27.95 -19.10
C GLU A 46 7.20 -29.12 -18.38
N SER A 47 8.21 -28.85 -17.54
CA SER A 47 8.97 -29.91 -16.87
C SER A 47 9.41 -29.54 -15.46
N ILE A 48 9.54 -30.58 -14.62
CA ILE A 48 10.06 -30.46 -13.25
C ILE A 48 11.49 -29.91 -13.25
N ALA A 49 12.34 -30.35 -14.19
CA ALA A 49 13.70 -29.84 -14.32
C ALA A 49 13.74 -28.33 -14.58
N ARG A 50 12.85 -27.84 -15.46
CA ARG A 50 12.73 -26.39 -15.74
C ARG A 50 12.15 -25.62 -14.56
N TRP A 51 11.19 -26.23 -13.85
CA TRP A 51 10.66 -25.68 -12.60
C TRP A 51 11.75 -25.54 -11.53
N GLU A 52 12.61 -26.54 -11.35
CA GLU A 52 13.72 -26.50 -10.38
C GLU A 52 14.78 -25.45 -10.74
N GLU A 53 15.00 -25.21 -12.03
CA GLU A 53 15.89 -24.14 -12.51
C GLU A 53 15.33 -22.74 -12.19
N ILE A 54 14.03 -22.53 -12.42
CA ILE A 54 13.35 -21.25 -12.20
C ILE A 54 13.06 -21.00 -10.72
N TYR A 55 12.67 -22.04 -9.98
CA TYR A 55 12.34 -22.01 -8.56
C TYR A 55 13.50 -22.54 -7.70
N ALA A 56 14.73 -22.11 -8.01
CA ALA A 56 15.92 -22.50 -7.25
C ALA A 56 15.92 -21.94 -5.80
N SER A 57 15.26 -20.80 -5.58
CA SER A 57 15.10 -20.18 -4.26
C SER A 57 13.79 -19.40 -4.16
N PHE A 58 13.35 -19.13 -2.93
CA PHE A 58 12.21 -18.24 -2.70
C PHE A 58 12.45 -16.88 -3.38
N GLY A 59 11.59 -16.53 -4.34
CA GLY A 59 11.70 -15.32 -5.16
C GLY A 59 12.48 -15.45 -6.47
N GLY A 60 12.99 -16.63 -6.83
CA GLY A 60 13.84 -16.84 -8.02
C GLY A 60 13.16 -16.72 -9.39
N GLY A 61 11.83 -16.88 -9.48
CA GLY A 61 11.12 -16.88 -10.77
C GLY A 61 10.57 -15.52 -11.23
N GLY A 62 10.13 -14.67 -10.30
CA GLY A 62 9.66 -13.31 -10.56
C GLY A 62 8.75 -13.12 -11.78
N VAL A 63 8.91 -11.97 -12.45
CA VAL A 63 8.21 -11.63 -13.71
C VAL A 63 8.62 -12.54 -14.89
N PRO A 64 9.90 -12.91 -15.07
CA PRO A 64 10.29 -13.79 -16.18
C PRO A 64 9.56 -15.13 -16.19
N ALA A 65 9.40 -15.79 -15.05
CA ALA A 65 8.65 -17.05 -14.94
C ALA A 65 7.19 -16.89 -15.32
N PHE A 66 6.58 -15.75 -14.97
CA PHE A 66 5.22 -15.42 -15.35
C PHE A 66 5.07 -15.22 -16.86
N VAL A 67 6.03 -14.54 -17.49
CA VAL A 67 6.05 -14.29 -18.94
C VAL A 67 6.28 -15.59 -19.71
N GLU A 68 7.22 -16.42 -19.27
CA GLU A 68 7.51 -17.71 -19.88
C GLU A 68 6.31 -18.66 -19.76
N GLY A 69 5.85 -18.91 -18.54
CA GLY A 69 4.75 -19.85 -18.29
C GLY A 69 3.42 -19.37 -18.87
N GLY A 70 3.09 -18.09 -18.74
CA GLY A 70 1.90 -17.52 -19.39
C GLY A 70 2.02 -17.51 -20.92
N GLY A 71 3.23 -17.28 -21.44
CA GLY A 71 3.52 -17.31 -22.87
C GLY A 71 3.30 -18.71 -23.47
N ASN A 72 3.74 -19.74 -22.75
CA ASN A 72 3.54 -21.15 -23.09
C ASN A 72 2.06 -21.53 -23.10
N ILE A 73 1.27 -21.05 -22.13
CA ILE A 73 -0.19 -21.25 -22.13
C ILE A 73 -0.83 -20.63 -23.37
N LEU A 74 -0.46 -19.40 -23.74
CA LEU A 74 -1.01 -18.76 -24.95
C LEU A 74 -0.55 -19.48 -26.23
N ASN A 75 0.69 -19.95 -26.27
CA ASN A 75 1.21 -20.64 -27.45
C ASN A 75 0.58 -22.02 -27.63
N MET A 76 0.62 -22.87 -26.62
CA MET A 76 0.07 -24.23 -26.69
C MET A 76 -1.47 -24.25 -26.67
N GLY A 77 -2.08 -23.36 -25.89
CA GLY A 77 -3.53 -23.34 -25.71
C GLY A 77 -4.28 -22.64 -26.86
N LEU A 78 -3.75 -21.51 -27.35
CA LEU A 78 -4.43 -20.68 -28.36
C LEU A 78 -3.70 -20.63 -29.70
N GLY A 79 -2.52 -21.24 -29.83
CA GLY A 79 -1.73 -21.22 -31.07
C GLY A 79 -1.04 -19.87 -31.35
N ILE A 80 -0.97 -18.96 -30.38
CA ILE A 80 -0.34 -17.64 -30.56
C ILE A 80 1.18 -17.81 -30.64
N PRO A 81 1.89 -17.22 -31.62
CA PRO A 81 3.34 -17.36 -31.74
C PRO A 81 4.07 -16.99 -30.44
N THR A 82 5.09 -17.77 -30.06
CA THR A 82 5.83 -17.61 -28.79
C THR A 82 6.31 -16.19 -28.51
N GLY A 83 6.88 -15.52 -29.53
CA GLY A 83 7.33 -14.13 -29.42
C GLY A 83 6.19 -13.13 -29.12
N LEU A 84 5.02 -13.33 -29.74
CA LEU A 84 3.85 -12.50 -29.49
C LEU A 84 3.26 -12.79 -28.10
N SER A 85 3.16 -14.07 -27.71
CA SER A 85 2.71 -14.48 -26.38
C SER A 85 3.58 -13.85 -25.28
N ALA A 86 4.90 -13.97 -25.38
CA ALA A 86 5.83 -13.36 -24.43
C ALA A 86 5.67 -11.83 -24.38
N THR A 87 5.50 -11.17 -25.54
CA THR A 87 5.28 -9.72 -25.61
C THR A 87 4.00 -9.30 -24.89
N ILE A 88 2.90 -10.05 -25.05
CA ILE A 88 1.62 -9.78 -24.38
C ILE A 88 1.79 -9.88 -22.87
N LEU A 89 2.37 -10.97 -22.36
CA LEU A 89 2.53 -11.18 -20.93
C LEU A 89 3.52 -10.18 -20.31
N ALA A 90 4.63 -9.89 -20.99
CA ALA A 90 5.60 -8.90 -20.54
C ALA A 90 4.97 -7.50 -20.48
N THR A 91 4.21 -7.12 -21.51
CA THR A 91 3.50 -5.84 -21.55
C THR A 91 2.47 -5.77 -20.42
N MET A 92 1.74 -6.85 -20.13
CA MET A 92 0.81 -6.89 -19.01
C MET A 92 1.52 -6.66 -17.67
N ALA A 93 2.65 -7.33 -17.43
CA ALA A 93 3.43 -7.15 -16.21
C ALA A 93 4.00 -5.72 -16.08
N VAL A 94 4.52 -5.15 -17.18
CA VAL A 94 5.04 -3.78 -17.23
C VAL A 94 3.94 -2.76 -16.99
N LEU A 95 2.76 -2.91 -17.63
CA LEU A 95 1.62 -2.02 -17.43
C LEU A 95 1.10 -2.10 -16.00
N PHE A 96 1.02 -3.29 -15.41
CA PHE A 96 0.66 -3.46 -14.00
C PHE A 96 1.63 -2.72 -13.06
N ALA A 97 2.93 -2.86 -13.30
CA ALA A 97 3.95 -2.13 -12.54
C ALA A 97 3.85 -0.61 -12.76
N ALA A 98 3.64 -0.16 -14.00
CA ALA A 98 3.53 1.26 -14.36
C ALA A 98 2.31 1.93 -13.73
N THR A 99 1.14 1.30 -13.75
CA THR A 99 -0.08 1.81 -13.10
C THR A 99 0.08 1.88 -11.58
N THR A 100 0.77 0.89 -11.00
CA THR A 100 1.10 0.88 -9.56
C THR A 100 2.05 2.03 -9.23
N MET A 101 3.08 2.26 -10.05
CA MET A 101 4.05 3.34 -9.87
C MET A 101 3.39 4.73 -9.98
N ASP A 102 2.55 4.97 -10.98
CA ASP A 102 1.79 6.22 -11.12
C ASP A 102 0.98 6.51 -9.85
N THR A 103 0.30 5.50 -9.33
CA THR A 103 -0.46 5.61 -8.08
C THR A 103 0.43 5.86 -6.87
N GLY A 104 1.56 5.15 -6.77
CA GLY A 104 2.53 5.30 -5.68
C GLY A 104 3.13 6.70 -5.62
N VAL A 105 3.64 7.22 -6.74
CA VAL A 105 4.23 8.57 -6.81
C VAL A 105 3.18 9.64 -6.53
N ARG A 106 1.95 9.46 -7.00
CA ARG A 106 0.84 10.36 -6.69
C ARG A 106 0.53 10.40 -5.18
N LEU A 107 0.47 9.25 -4.52
CA LEU A 107 0.24 9.18 -3.07
C LEU A 107 1.41 9.79 -2.29
N GLN A 108 2.65 9.50 -2.71
CA GLN A 108 3.84 10.08 -2.08
C GLN A 108 3.85 11.60 -2.16
N ARG A 109 3.44 12.16 -3.31
CA ARG A 109 3.24 13.61 -3.47
C ARG A 109 2.23 14.17 -2.47
N PHE A 110 1.11 13.49 -2.23
CA PHE A 110 0.13 13.92 -1.23
C PHE A 110 0.70 13.91 0.19
N VAL A 111 1.46 12.86 0.54
CA VAL A 111 2.14 12.77 1.84
C VAL A 111 3.15 13.91 2.01
N ILE A 112 3.95 14.21 0.99
CA ILE A 112 4.92 15.32 1.03
C ILE A 112 4.20 16.67 1.20
N ALA A 113 3.11 16.88 0.46
CA ALA A 113 2.32 18.11 0.59
C ALA A 113 1.71 18.27 2.00
N GLU A 114 1.19 17.18 2.59
CA GLU A 114 0.65 17.18 3.95
C GLU A 114 1.73 17.45 5.00
N ILE A 115 2.92 16.86 4.86
CA ILE A 115 4.06 17.16 5.74
C ILE A 115 4.41 18.65 5.67
N GLY A 116 4.48 19.21 4.46
CA GLY A 116 4.69 20.64 4.25
C GLY A 116 3.67 21.50 4.99
N GLU A 117 2.38 21.19 4.84
CA GLU A 117 1.31 21.93 5.50
C GLU A 117 1.43 21.88 7.03
N ARG A 118 1.75 20.72 7.61
CA ARG A 118 1.93 20.55 9.06
C ARG A 118 3.12 21.32 9.63
N ILE A 119 4.17 21.54 8.84
CA ILE A 119 5.33 22.36 9.25
C ILE A 119 5.16 23.85 8.90
N GLY A 120 3.99 24.25 8.40
CA GLY A 120 3.68 25.65 8.06
C GLY A 120 4.11 26.08 6.65
N PHE A 121 4.51 25.15 5.79
CA PHE A 121 4.97 25.43 4.42
C PHE A 121 4.06 24.81 3.36
N LYS A 122 3.24 25.63 2.68
CA LYS A 122 2.35 25.16 1.62
C LYS A 122 3.14 24.79 0.35
N LEU A 123 3.40 23.50 0.18
CA LEU A 123 4.00 22.98 -1.06
C LEU A 123 2.98 22.95 -2.19
N THR A 124 3.26 23.66 -3.27
CA THR A 124 2.47 23.56 -4.50
C THR A 124 2.69 22.18 -5.17
N PRO A 125 1.78 21.73 -6.07
CA PRO A 125 1.85 20.40 -6.66
C PRO A 125 3.19 20.05 -7.34
N LEU A 126 3.81 21.03 -7.98
CA LEU A 126 5.05 20.81 -8.73
C LEU A 126 6.26 20.51 -7.82
N PRO A 127 6.61 21.34 -6.82
CA PRO A 127 7.64 21.01 -5.82
C PRO A 127 7.43 19.67 -5.13
N ALA A 128 6.20 19.38 -4.69
CA ALA A 128 5.90 18.09 -4.05
C ALA A 128 6.13 16.90 -5.00
N THR A 129 5.85 17.07 -6.30
CA THR A 129 6.12 16.04 -7.33
C THR A 129 7.62 15.86 -7.55
N ILE A 130 8.37 16.95 -7.64
CA ILE A 130 9.83 16.91 -7.84
C ILE A 130 10.49 16.20 -6.66
N ILE A 131 10.06 16.49 -5.42
CA ILE A 131 10.57 15.81 -4.22
C ILE A 131 10.19 14.32 -4.26
N ALA A 132 8.94 13.96 -4.58
CA ALA A 132 8.51 12.56 -4.66
C ALA A 132 9.33 11.77 -5.69
N LEU A 133 9.49 12.32 -6.89
CA LEU A 133 10.26 11.72 -7.97
C LEU A 133 11.75 11.63 -7.60
N GLY A 134 12.31 12.70 -7.04
CA GLY A 134 13.71 12.74 -6.61
C GLY A 134 14.01 11.68 -5.55
N LEU A 135 13.15 11.52 -4.55
CA LEU A 135 13.27 10.46 -3.54
C LEU A 135 13.16 9.06 -4.16
N THR A 136 12.23 8.87 -5.09
CA THR A 136 12.05 7.58 -5.78
C THR A 136 13.29 7.21 -6.59
N ILE A 137 13.81 8.13 -7.38
CA ILE A 137 15.04 7.93 -8.18
C ILE A 137 16.24 7.70 -7.25
N ALA A 138 16.39 8.50 -6.19
CA ALA A 138 17.50 8.38 -5.25
C ALA A 138 17.50 7.02 -4.54
N LEU A 139 16.34 6.51 -4.12
CA LEU A 139 16.26 5.18 -3.50
C LEU A 139 16.43 4.05 -4.52
N THR A 140 15.92 4.21 -5.74
CA THR A 140 15.99 3.18 -6.79
C THR A 140 17.42 3.00 -7.31
N PHE A 141 18.11 4.10 -7.63
CA PHE A 141 19.45 4.07 -8.22
C PHE A 141 20.58 4.28 -7.21
N GLY A 142 20.30 4.91 -6.07
CA GLY A 142 21.28 5.11 -5.00
C GLY A 142 21.49 3.87 -4.14
N ALA A 143 20.50 2.97 -4.05
CA ALA A 143 20.66 1.69 -3.39
C ALA A 143 21.24 0.59 -4.31
N ALA A 144 21.02 0.68 -5.62
CA ALA A 144 21.65 -0.18 -6.61
C ALA A 144 21.76 0.52 -7.99
N PRO A 145 22.96 0.60 -8.61
CA PRO A 145 23.16 1.34 -9.87
C PRO A 145 22.37 0.82 -11.07
N ASP A 146 22.00 -0.47 -11.05
CA ASP A 146 21.21 -1.15 -12.08
C ASP A 146 19.69 -0.88 -11.96
N GLY A 147 19.27 -0.05 -11.00
CA GLY A 147 17.88 0.27 -10.73
C GLY A 147 17.15 -0.78 -9.90
N THR A 148 17.86 -1.78 -9.36
CA THR A 148 17.27 -2.80 -8.48
C THR A 148 17.14 -2.35 -7.03
N GLY A 149 17.38 -1.06 -6.72
CA GLY A 149 17.36 -0.55 -5.34
C GLY A 149 16.03 -0.75 -4.61
N GLY A 150 14.92 -0.86 -5.36
CA GLY A 150 13.63 -1.27 -4.80
C GLY A 150 13.65 -2.66 -4.14
N MET A 151 14.40 -3.61 -4.72
CA MET A 151 14.59 -4.94 -4.14
C MET A 151 15.47 -4.89 -2.89
N THR A 152 16.42 -3.95 -2.83
CA THR A 152 17.25 -3.74 -1.64
C THR A 152 16.41 -3.31 -0.44
N ILE A 153 15.42 -2.43 -0.62
CA ILE A 153 14.52 -1.95 0.46
C ILE A 153 13.33 -2.87 0.73
N TRP A 154 13.10 -3.88 -0.12
CA TRP A 154 11.99 -4.83 0.00
C TRP A 154 11.84 -5.47 1.38
N PRO A 155 12.90 -5.83 2.14
CA PRO A 155 12.76 -6.39 3.48
C PRO A 155 11.98 -5.49 4.47
N LEU A 156 12.02 -4.17 4.28
CA LEU A 156 11.29 -3.19 5.10
C LEU A 156 9.85 -2.95 4.63
N PHE A 157 9.50 -3.37 3.40
CA PHE A 157 8.15 -3.21 2.87
C PHE A 157 7.12 -3.95 3.74
N GLY A 158 7.44 -5.16 4.18
CA GLY A 158 6.54 -5.94 5.03
C GLY A 158 6.23 -5.24 6.35
N THR A 159 7.25 -4.74 7.05
CA THR A 159 7.09 -4.12 8.38
C THR A 159 6.39 -2.76 8.30
N THR A 160 6.69 -1.95 7.28
CA THR A 160 5.97 -0.69 7.02
C THR A 160 4.51 -0.91 6.66
N ASN A 161 4.19 -1.94 5.86
CA ASN A 161 2.80 -2.29 5.54
C ASN A 161 2.01 -2.75 6.78
N GLN A 162 2.65 -3.52 7.67
CA GLN A 162 2.00 -3.92 8.92
C GLN A 162 1.74 -2.73 9.85
N LEU A 163 2.63 -1.74 9.86
CA LEU A 163 2.43 -0.52 10.63
C LEU A 163 1.20 0.28 10.14
N LEU A 164 1.01 0.39 8.82
CA LEU A 164 -0.18 1.02 8.23
C LEU A 164 -1.46 0.24 8.52
N ALA A 165 -1.37 -1.09 8.53
CA ALA A 165 -2.48 -1.96 8.93
C ALA A 165 -2.85 -1.73 10.40
N ALA A 166 -1.86 -1.65 11.29
CA ALA A 166 -2.07 -1.36 12.70
C ALA A 166 -2.72 0.01 12.93
N LEU A 167 -2.29 1.05 12.20
CA LEU A 167 -2.92 2.37 12.26
C LEU A 167 -4.39 2.33 11.80
N THR A 168 -4.69 1.55 10.76
CA THR A 168 -6.08 1.39 10.29
C THR A 168 -6.93 0.68 11.35
N LEU A 169 -6.42 -0.42 11.91
CA LEU A 169 -7.10 -1.18 12.96
C LEU A 169 -7.28 -0.37 14.25
N SER A 170 -6.33 0.50 14.60
CA SER A 170 -6.47 1.36 15.79
C SER A 170 -7.54 2.43 15.61
N VAL A 171 -7.63 3.04 14.42
CA VAL A 171 -8.74 3.96 14.08
C VAL A 171 -10.08 3.24 14.15
N LEU A 172 -10.19 2.05 13.56
CA LEU A 172 -11.42 1.24 13.64
C LEU A 172 -11.78 0.86 15.08
N ALA A 173 -10.78 0.50 15.91
CA ALA A 173 -11.00 0.21 17.32
C ALA A 173 -11.56 1.42 18.07
N VAL A 174 -11.00 2.61 17.83
CA VAL A 174 -11.47 3.87 18.42
C VAL A 174 -12.93 4.15 18.02
N ILE A 175 -13.27 4.03 16.73
CA ILE A 175 -14.64 4.24 16.22
C ILE A 175 -15.63 3.28 16.90
N LEU A 176 -15.32 1.98 16.92
CA LEU A 176 -16.22 0.98 17.53
C LEU A 176 -16.40 1.21 19.03
N ILE A 177 -15.33 1.60 19.74
CA ILE A 177 -15.40 1.91 21.17
C ILE A 177 -16.28 3.14 21.42
N ARG A 178 -16.09 4.23 20.67
CA ARG A 178 -16.88 5.46 20.82
C ARG A 178 -18.36 5.23 20.52
N LYS A 179 -18.69 4.39 19.52
CA LYS A 179 -20.06 3.98 19.19
C LYS A 179 -20.61 2.85 20.07
N ARG A 180 -19.89 2.39 21.10
CA ARG A 180 -20.29 1.30 22.02
C ARG A 180 -20.61 -0.03 21.32
N ARG A 181 -19.95 -0.30 20.19
CA ARG A 181 -20.04 -1.54 19.41
C ARG A 181 -18.97 -2.55 19.87
N PRO A 182 -19.16 -3.87 19.63
CA PRO A 182 -18.17 -4.88 20.00
C PRO A 182 -16.84 -4.65 19.26
N SER A 183 -15.82 -4.18 19.99
CA SER A 183 -14.50 -3.83 19.44
C SER A 183 -13.48 -4.96 19.52
N LEU A 184 -13.77 -6.03 20.27
CA LEU A 184 -12.87 -7.17 20.46
C LEU A 184 -12.40 -7.83 19.14
N PRO A 185 -13.26 -8.01 18.11
CA PRO A 185 -12.84 -8.57 16.82
C PRO A 185 -11.78 -7.75 16.09
N ILE A 186 -11.62 -6.46 16.42
CA ILE A 186 -10.61 -5.57 15.82
C ILE A 186 -9.40 -5.42 16.75
N ILE A 187 -9.61 -5.33 18.07
CA ILE A 187 -8.54 -5.20 19.05
C ILE A 187 -7.62 -6.42 19.05
N LEU A 188 -8.16 -7.64 18.91
CA LEU A 188 -7.33 -8.84 18.93
C LEU A 188 -6.35 -8.88 17.73
N PRO A 189 -6.78 -8.70 16.46
CA PRO A 189 -5.86 -8.53 15.34
C PRO A 189 -4.89 -7.35 15.51
N LEU A 190 -5.35 -6.21 16.04
CA LEU A 190 -4.49 -5.05 16.28
C LEU A 190 -3.32 -5.39 17.21
N LEU A 191 -3.59 -6.02 18.35
CA LEU A 191 -2.57 -6.41 19.31
C LEU A 191 -1.57 -7.39 18.70
N PHE A 192 -2.09 -8.39 17.96
CA PHE A 192 -1.24 -9.35 17.26
C PHE A 192 -0.31 -8.67 16.26
N VAL A 193 -0.85 -7.81 15.38
CA VAL A 193 -0.06 -7.10 14.36
C VAL A 193 0.98 -6.20 15.00
N LEU A 194 0.63 -5.43 16.04
CA LEU A 194 1.59 -4.54 16.73
C LEU A 194 2.75 -5.34 17.35
N VAL A 195 2.46 -6.42 18.06
CA VAL A 195 3.49 -7.27 18.70
C VAL A 195 4.39 -7.90 17.64
N MET A 196 3.80 -8.52 16.61
CA MET A 196 4.56 -9.18 15.55
C MET A 196 5.41 -8.20 14.74
N THR A 197 4.92 -6.97 14.51
CA THR A 197 5.65 -5.93 13.77
C THR A 197 6.89 -5.48 14.54
N VAL A 198 6.73 -5.15 15.83
CA VAL A 198 7.86 -4.71 16.67
C VAL A 198 8.89 -5.84 16.81
N TRP A 199 8.42 -7.07 17.05
CA TRP A 199 9.31 -8.23 17.14
C TRP A 199 10.08 -8.45 15.83
N ALA A 200 9.39 -8.50 14.68
CA ALA A 200 10.03 -8.70 13.38
C ALA A 200 11.05 -7.60 13.07
N LEU A 201 10.76 -6.33 13.39
CA LEU A 201 11.68 -5.21 13.20
C LEU A 201 12.95 -5.36 14.05
N VAL A 202 12.83 -5.76 15.31
CA VAL A 202 14.00 -5.98 16.18
C VAL A 202 14.92 -7.07 15.61
N ILE A 203 14.35 -8.17 15.12
CA ILE A 203 15.12 -9.24 14.46
C ILE A 203 15.79 -8.71 13.19
N GLN A 204 15.04 -8.02 12.32
CA GLN A 204 15.56 -7.46 11.07
C GLN A 204 16.71 -6.48 11.30
N LEU A 205 16.61 -5.61 12.31
CA LEU A 205 17.69 -4.67 12.64
C LEU A 205 18.97 -5.38 13.08
N GLY A 206 18.85 -6.46 13.85
CA GLY A 206 20.00 -7.31 14.20
C GLY A 206 20.65 -7.92 12.96
N GLN A 207 19.84 -8.39 12.00
CA GLN A 207 20.33 -8.92 10.73
C GLN A 207 21.01 -7.84 9.87
N PHE A 208 20.42 -6.65 9.76
CA PHE A 208 21.02 -5.53 9.00
C PHE A 208 22.32 -5.04 9.61
N MET A 209 22.41 -5.02 10.94
CA MET A 209 23.64 -4.68 11.65
C MET A 209 24.72 -5.73 11.42
N ALA A 210 24.38 -7.02 11.53
CA ALA A 210 25.31 -8.12 11.25
C ALA A 210 25.80 -8.11 9.79
N ALA A 211 24.91 -7.79 8.84
CA ALA A 211 25.22 -7.66 7.42
C ALA A 211 25.89 -6.33 7.04
N GLN A 212 26.12 -5.41 8.00
CA GLN A 212 26.66 -4.06 7.76
C GLN A 212 25.88 -3.26 6.71
N ASN A 213 24.57 -3.51 6.58
CA ASN A 213 23.70 -2.80 5.64
C ASN A 213 23.19 -1.51 6.30
N TRP A 214 24.00 -0.46 6.23
CA TRP A 214 23.71 0.83 6.87
C TRP A 214 22.44 1.50 6.36
N LEU A 215 22.10 1.35 5.07
CA LEU A 215 20.88 1.91 4.50
C LEU A 215 19.64 1.31 5.19
N LEU A 216 19.54 -0.02 5.23
CA LEU A 216 18.41 -0.70 5.86
C LEU A 216 18.41 -0.55 7.37
N LEU A 217 19.59 -0.47 7.99
CA LEU A 217 19.69 -0.24 9.42
C LEU A 217 19.11 1.13 9.81
N VAL A 218 19.45 2.19 9.09
CA VAL A 218 18.92 3.54 9.34
C VAL A 218 17.42 3.59 9.06
N LEU A 219 16.99 3.15 7.88
CA LEU A 219 15.56 3.16 7.51
C LEU A 219 14.73 2.29 8.46
N GLY A 220 15.20 1.09 8.78
CA GLY A 220 14.54 0.19 9.73
C GLY A 220 14.45 0.78 11.14
N SER A 221 15.49 1.52 11.58
CA SER A 221 15.48 2.17 12.90
C SER A 221 14.42 3.28 12.95
N LEU A 222 14.28 4.07 11.88
CA LEU A 222 13.21 5.06 11.76
C LEU A 222 11.83 4.40 11.79
N VAL A 223 11.66 3.26 11.10
CA VAL A 223 10.42 2.49 11.12
C VAL A 223 10.13 1.92 12.50
N LEU A 224 11.14 1.45 13.24
CA LEU A 224 10.97 0.99 14.62
C LEU A 224 10.51 2.11 15.55
N VAL A 225 11.10 3.30 15.44
CA VAL A 225 10.66 4.47 16.21
C VAL A 225 9.19 4.81 15.89
N ALA A 226 8.83 4.82 14.61
CA ALA A 226 7.44 5.04 14.18
C ALA A 226 6.50 3.92 14.68
N ALA A 227 6.96 2.68 14.73
CA ALA A 227 6.20 1.55 15.24
C ALA A 227 5.93 1.67 16.75
N VAL A 228 6.96 1.98 17.54
CA VAL A 228 6.81 2.22 18.99
C VAL A 228 5.90 3.41 19.25
N TRP A 229 6.06 4.50 18.48
CA TRP A 229 5.15 5.64 18.56
C TRP A 229 3.70 5.24 18.28
N THR A 230 3.47 4.47 17.22
CA THR A 230 2.12 4.02 16.84
C THR A 230 1.50 3.11 17.90
N VAL A 231 2.29 2.25 18.54
CA VAL A 231 1.85 1.46 19.70
C VAL A 231 1.34 2.39 20.80
N ILE A 232 2.17 3.34 21.22
CA ILE A 232 1.84 4.28 22.30
C ILE A 232 0.57 5.08 21.97
N GLU A 233 0.52 5.68 20.78
CA GLU A 233 -0.61 6.50 20.35
C GLU A 233 -1.90 5.66 20.23
N SER A 234 -1.81 4.43 19.71
CA SER A 234 -2.97 3.54 19.58
C SER A 234 -3.56 3.20 20.94
N PHE A 235 -2.72 2.87 21.94
CA PHE A 235 -3.17 2.61 23.30
C PHE A 235 -3.73 3.86 23.98
N ALA A 236 -3.07 5.01 23.81
CA ALA A 236 -3.53 6.28 24.36
C ALA A 236 -4.90 6.69 23.79
N ALA A 237 -5.07 6.60 22.47
CA ALA A 237 -6.32 6.92 21.78
C ALA A 237 -7.45 5.97 22.18
N ILE A 238 -7.19 4.65 22.28
CA ILE A 238 -8.17 3.66 22.75
C ILE A 238 -8.58 3.94 24.20
N ASN A 239 -7.64 4.28 25.07
CA ASN A 239 -7.96 4.60 26.47
C ASN A 239 -8.78 5.88 26.59
N ARG A 240 -8.45 6.92 25.81
CA ARG A 240 -9.23 8.16 25.74
C ARG A 240 -10.66 7.90 25.26
N ALA A 241 -10.80 7.13 24.17
CA ALA A 241 -12.09 6.75 23.60
C ALA A 241 -12.99 5.98 24.58
N ARG A 242 -12.41 5.21 25.52
CA ARG A 242 -13.18 4.52 26.57
C ARG A 242 -13.74 5.46 27.63
N GLN A 243 -13.05 6.58 27.89
CA GLN A 243 -13.41 7.57 28.91
C GLN A 243 -14.39 8.61 28.37
N GLU A 244 -14.39 8.85 27.06
CA GLU A 244 -15.29 9.79 26.41
C GLU A 244 -16.75 9.31 26.39
N PRO A 245 -17.72 10.26 26.38
CA PRO A 245 -19.12 9.92 26.23
C PRO A 245 -19.38 9.24 24.86
N PRO A 246 -20.42 8.39 24.77
CA PRO A 246 -20.78 7.73 23.52
C PRO A 246 -21.00 8.75 22.40
N GLU A 247 -20.46 8.44 21.23
CA GLU A 247 -20.76 9.18 20.01
C GLU A 247 -22.14 8.79 19.48
N ALA A 248 -22.95 9.77 19.11
CA ALA A 248 -24.25 9.51 18.49
C ALA A 248 -24.06 8.80 17.14
N GLU A 249 -25.04 7.99 16.73
CA GLU A 249 -24.90 7.20 15.49
C GLU A 249 -24.77 8.06 14.23
N ASP A 250 -25.34 9.27 14.26
CA ASP A 250 -25.38 10.26 13.18
C ASP A 250 -24.30 11.35 13.27
N ALA A 251 -23.44 11.30 14.28
CA ALA A 251 -22.38 12.31 14.51
C ALA A 251 -21.33 12.39 13.38
N ASP A 252 -21.26 11.37 12.51
CA ASP A 252 -20.33 11.35 11.38
C ASP A 252 -20.80 12.24 10.20
N GLY A 253 -22.03 12.76 10.25
CA GLY A 253 -22.54 13.70 9.25
C GLY A 253 -21.86 15.06 9.38
N VAL A 254 -20.95 15.37 8.46
CA VAL A 254 -20.25 16.67 8.46
C VAL A 254 -21.27 17.81 8.29
N GLU A 255 -21.31 18.71 9.27
CA GLU A 255 -22.01 19.99 9.16
C GLU A 255 -21.52 20.71 7.89
N ARG A 256 -22.44 21.02 6.98
CA ARG A 256 -22.14 21.56 5.64
C ARG A 256 -21.12 22.68 5.75
N ARG A 257 -19.88 22.47 5.30
CA ARG A 257 -19.05 23.62 4.91
C ARG A 257 -19.82 24.29 3.77
N PRO A 258 -20.23 25.56 3.90
CA PRO A 258 -20.82 26.27 2.78
C PRO A 258 -19.85 26.12 1.62
N LEU A 259 -20.33 25.62 0.48
CA LEU A 259 -19.59 25.72 -0.76
C LEU A 259 -19.22 27.20 -0.88
N GLU A 260 -17.92 27.53 -0.81
CA GLU A 260 -17.48 28.85 -1.25
C GLU A 260 -18.08 29.02 -2.63
N THR A 261 -19.03 29.94 -2.74
CA THR A 261 -19.67 30.29 -3.98
C THR A 261 -18.53 30.67 -4.91
N ALA A 262 -18.22 29.78 -5.86
CA ALA A 262 -17.41 30.12 -7.00
C ALA A 262 -17.97 31.43 -7.53
N GLY A 263 -17.12 32.46 -7.55
CA GLY A 263 -17.52 33.84 -7.71
C GLY A 263 -18.59 33.99 -8.77
N THR A 264 -19.66 34.69 -8.41
CA THR A 264 -20.58 35.30 -9.36
C THR A 264 -19.74 36.23 -10.26
N GLY A 265 -19.23 35.67 -11.36
CA GLY A 265 -18.76 36.45 -12.49
C GLY A 265 -19.93 37.31 -12.98
N PRO A 266 -19.70 38.53 -13.44
CA PRO A 266 -20.77 39.43 -13.84
C PRO A 266 -21.57 38.79 -14.98
N THR A 267 -22.89 38.73 -14.79
CA THR A 267 -23.86 38.45 -15.85
C THR A 267 -23.60 39.38 -17.04
N PRO A 268 -23.52 38.87 -18.28
CA PRO A 268 -23.49 39.73 -19.44
C PRO A 268 -24.85 40.44 -19.54
N ASN A 269 -24.85 41.76 -19.33
CA ASN A 269 -25.97 42.61 -19.70
C ASN A 269 -25.96 42.77 -21.22
N ALA A 270 -27.13 42.54 -21.83
CA ALA A 270 -27.63 43.01 -23.14
C ALA A 270 -26.69 42.91 -24.37
#